data_AF-A0A2W4NQA2-F1
#
_entry.id   AF-A0A2W4NQA2-F1
#
_cell.length_a   1.000
_cell.length_b   1.000
_cell.length_c   1.000
_cell.angle_alpha   90.00
_cell.angle_beta   90.00
_cell.angle_gamma   90.00
#
_symmetry.space_group_name_H-M   'P 1'
#
loop_
_entity.id
_entity.type
_entity.pdbx_description
1 polymer ?
#
loop_
_entity_poly.entity_id
_entity_poly.type
_entity_poly.pdbx_seq_one_letter_code
_entity_poly.pdbx_strand_id
1 'polypeptide(L)'
;VDQRYYQAVEHYDKIVPQRNALLRRIAERNADPNELAFWDEKLVYAASIIISERQRFLRELEQSAQRAHLALTGKRETLTLRYQPSFTPTFEGNGQLSFDAVGLDLHRELTPEQIAPQLADQLKAERQLSIARGVTLTGPHRDELRLFINERDVGLYGSRGQARTAVMALKLAELEWMRERIGEWPVLLLDEVVAELDADRRAFLLERVDGATQTLMTTTELDIFTPEFLSRATVWHVHEGQIEPEGNPAQS
;
A
#
# COMPACT_ATOMS: atom_id res chain seq x y z
N VAL A 1 -0.15 -15.47 -2.45
CA VAL A 1 0.75 -14.32 -2.70
C VAL A 1 1.23 -14.39 -4.13
N ASP A 2 1.14 -13.31 -4.90
CA ASP A 2 1.59 -13.30 -6.30
C ASP A 2 3.13 -13.46 -6.38
N GLN A 3 3.58 -14.64 -6.80
CA GLN A 3 4.99 -14.98 -6.90
C GLN A 3 5.72 -14.13 -7.95
N ARG A 4 5.03 -13.75 -9.03
CA ARG A 4 5.61 -12.94 -10.11
C ARG A 4 5.88 -11.53 -9.63
N TYR A 5 4.93 -10.92 -8.91
CA TYR A 5 5.13 -9.61 -8.30
C TYR A 5 6.28 -9.61 -7.28
N TYR A 6 6.31 -10.60 -6.39
CA TYR A 6 7.37 -10.72 -5.38
C TYR A 6 8.76 -10.84 -6.02
N GLN A 7 8.93 -11.72 -7.01
CA GLN A 7 10.20 -11.87 -7.74
C GLN A 7 10.59 -10.59 -8.49
N ALA A 8 9.61 -9.89 -9.07
CA ALA A 8 9.87 -8.62 -9.73
C ALA A 8 10.39 -7.56 -8.74
N VAL A 9 9.78 -7.43 -7.56
CA VAL A 9 10.26 -6.53 -6.49
C VAL A 9 11.67 -6.92 -6.04
N GLU A 10 11.92 -8.19 -5.74
CA GLU A 10 13.23 -8.66 -5.27
C GLU A 10 14.34 -8.38 -6.30
N HIS A 11 14.07 -8.63 -7.58
CA HIS A 11 15.00 -8.30 -8.64
C HIS A 11 15.18 -6.79 -8.77
N TYR A 12 14.10 -6.01 -8.75
CA TYR A 12 14.14 -4.57 -8.89
C TYR A 12 15.00 -3.89 -7.81
N ASP A 13 14.82 -4.31 -6.56
CA ASP A 13 15.57 -3.80 -5.41
C ASP A 13 17.08 -4.08 -5.51
N LYS A 14 17.48 -5.16 -6.22
CA LYS A 14 18.89 -5.46 -6.52
C LYS A 14 19.41 -4.67 -7.72
N ILE A 15 18.59 -4.50 -8.75
CA ILE A 15 18.95 -3.82 -10.01
C ILE A 15 19.20 -2.33 -9.80
N VAL A 16 18.34 -1.63 -9.05
CA VAL A 16 18.43 -0.17 -8.90
C VAL A 16 19.77 0.28 -8.28
N PRO A 17 20.26 -0.32 -7.18
CA PRO A 17 21.58 0.01 -6.64
C PRO A 17 22.73 -0.25 -7.63
N GLN A 18 22.67 -1.35 -8.38
CA GLN A 18 23.70 -1.72 -9.37
C GLN A 18 23.73 -0.72 -10.53
N ARG A 19 22.55 -0.36 -11.06
CA ARG A 19 22.41 0.70 -12.06
C ARG A 19 22.90 2.04 -11.54
N ASN A 20 22.54 2.43 -10.31
CA ASN A 20 22.99 3.69 -9.71
C ASN A 20 24.52 3.72 -9.48
N ALA A 21 25.14 2.58 -9.14
CA ALA A 21 26.59 2.48 -9.07
C ALA A 21 27.24 2.68 -10.45
N LEU A 22 26.67 2.08 -11.50
CA LEU A 22 27.15 2.27 -12.87
C LEU A 22 26.97 3.72 -13.35
N LEU A 23 25.82 4.36 -13.07
CA LEU A 23 25.59 5.78 -13.40
C LEU A 23 26.67 6.69 -12.81
N ARG A 24 27.05 6.47 -11.54
CA ARG A 24 28.13 7.22 -10.89
C ARG A 24 29.48 6.99 -11.55
N ARG A 25 29.83 5.75 -11.87
CA ARG A 25 31.08 5.43 -12.59
C ARG A 25 31.13 6.07 -13.97
N ILE A 26 30.01 6.10 -14.70
CA ILE A 26 29.93 6.76 -16.01
C ILE A 26 30.12 8.27 -15.85
N ALA A 27 29.51 8.89 -14.83
CA ALA A 27 29.68 10.31 -14.54
C ALA A 27 31.15 10.68 -14.26
N GLU A 28 31.88 9.79 -13.59
CA GLU A 28 33.33 9.90 -13.34
C GLU A 28 34.20 9.51 -14.55
N ARG A 29 33.61 9.12 -15.68
CA ARG A 29 34.28 8.63 -16.89
C ARG A 29 35.06 7.32 -16.69
N ASN A 30 34.63 6.50 -15.74
CA ASN A 30 35.21 5.20 -15.35
C ASN A 30 34.44 3.99 -15.91
N ALA A 31 33.48 4.19 -16.81
CA ALA A 31 32.67 3.16 -17.46
C ALA A 31 32.03 3.69 -18.76
N ASP A 32 31.63 2.79 -19.67
CA ASP A 32 30.96 3.15 -20.93
C ASP A 32 29.44 3.30 -20.70
N PRO A 33 28.81 4.43 -21.12
CA PRO A 33 27.36 4.57 -21.14
C PRO A 33 26.56 3.41 -21.77
N ASN A 34 27.16 2.68 -22.72
CA ASN A 34 26.52 1.52 -23.37
C ASN A 34 26.28 0.36 -22.40
N GLU A 35 27.06 0.26 -21.31
CA GLU A 35 26.87 -0.75 -20.26
C GLU A 35 25.52 -0.60 -19.54
N LEU A 36 24.86 0.56 -19.63
CA LEU A 36 23.54 0.78 -19.06
C LEU A 36 22.46 -0.07 -19.74
N ALA A 37 22.63 -0.46 -21.01
CA ALA A 37 21.60 -1.15 -21.78
C ALA A 37 21.15 -2.46 -21.12
N PHE A 38 22.11 -3.23 -20.57
CA PHE A 38 21.82 -4.47 -19.83
C PHE A 38 20.97 -4.21 -18.60
N TRP A 39 21.29 -3.18 -17.82
CA TRP A 39 20.55 -2.82 -16.62
C TRP A 39 19.20 -2.19 -16.92
N ASP A 40 19.12 -1.37 -17.97
CA ASP A 40 17.87 -0.78 -18.45
C ASP A 40 16.88 -1.89 -18.85
N GLU A 41 17.32 -2.93 -19.56
CA GLU A 41 16.46 -4.08 -19.93
C GLU A 41 15.90 -4.80 -18.69
N LYS A 42 16.77 -5.15 -17.72
CA LYS A 42 16.36 -5.83 -16.49
C LYS A 42 15.43 -4.96 -15.63
N LEU A 43 15.73 -3.67 -15.53
CA LEU A 43 14.94 -2.70 -14.79
C LEU A 43 13.54 -2.57 -15.42
N VAL A 44 13.46 -2.41 -16.73
CA VAL A 44 12.19 -2.28 -17.47
C VAL A 44 11.31 -3.51 -17.28
N TYR A 45 11.90 -4.71 -17.38
CA TYR A 45 11.17 -5.95 -17.15
C TYR A 45 10.56 -6.02 -15.75
N ALA A 46 11.36 -5.80 -14.70
CA ALA A 46 10.87 -5.88 -13.32
C ALA A 46 9.88 -4.74 -13.00
N ALA A 47 10.19 -3.51 -13.42
CA ALA A 47 9.37 -2.34 -13.16
C ALA A 47 7.99 -2.40 -13.84
N SER A 48 7.92 -2.88 -15.07
CA SER A 48 6.64 -2.98 -15.80
C SER A 48 5.65 -3.93 -15.11
N ILE A 49 6.14 -5.04 -14.53
CA ILE A 49 5.35 -5.95 -13.70
C ILE A 49 4.88 -5.22 -12.43
N ILE A 50 5.79 -4.54 -11.72
CA ILE A 50 5.46 -3.84 -10.47
C ILE A 50 4.41 -2.75 -10.70
N ILE A 51 4.57 -1.93 -11.74
CA ILE A 51 3.64 -0.84 -12.07
C ILE A 51 2.26 -1.41 -12.41
N SER A 52 2.20 -2.44 -13.28
CA SER A 52 0.93 -3.07 -13.68
C SER A 52 0.18 -3.63 -12.46
N GLU A 53 0.87 -4.39 -11.60
CA GLU A 53 0.23 -4.99 -10.44
C GLU A 53 -0.13 -3.98 -9.34
N ARG A 54 0.65 -2.91 -9.16
CA ARG A 54 0.27 -1.80 -8.26
C ARG A 54 -1.00 -1.10 -8.74
N GLN A 55 -1.13 -0.82 -10.03
CA GLN A 55 -2.33 -0.21 -10.60
C GLN A 55 -3.55 -1.12 -10.39
N ARG A 56 -3.41 -2.43 -10.65
CA ARG A 56 -4.46 -3.42 -10.40
C ARG A 56 -4.87 -3.45 -8.93
N PHE A 57 -3.90 -3.63 -8.03
CA PHE A 57 -4.11 -3.74 -6.60
C PHE A 57 -4.77 -2.49 -6.02
N LEU A 58 -4.25 -1.30 -6.32
CA LEU A 58 -4.75 -0.05 -5.73
C LEU A 58 -6.19 0.25 -6.15
N ARG A 59 -6.59 -0.10 -7.37
CA ARG A 59 -7.96 0.03 -7.84
C ARG A 59 -8.92 -0.90 -7.10
N GLU A 60 -8.51 -2.15 -6.88
CA GLU A 60 -9.30 -3.12 -6.09
C GLU A 60 -9.40 -2.67 -4.62
N LEU A 61 -8.29 -2.20 -4.05
CA LEU A 61 -8.21 -1.73 -2.67
C LEU A 61 -9.04 -0.46 -2.44
N GLU A 62 -9.03 0.49 -3.38
CA GLU A 62 -9.73 1.78 -3.24
C GLU A 62 -11.23 1.59 -2.99
N GLN A 63 -11.88 0.67 -3.72
CA GLN A 63 -13.31 0.42 -3.56
C GLN A 63 -13.65 -0.08 -2.16
N SER A 64 -12.88 -1.03 -1.62
CA SER A 64 -13.09 -1.54 -0.26
C SER A 64 -12.68 -0.53 0.81
N ALA A 65 -11.59 0.22 0.59
CA ALA A 65 -11.12 1.26 1.52
C ALA A 65 -12.12 2.40 1.64
N GLN A 66 -12.69 2.87 0.53
CA GLN A 66 -13.70 3.91 0.52
C GLN A 66 -14.97 3.45 1.28
N ARG A 67 -15.43 2.22 1.06
CA ARG A 67 -16.58 1.65 1.78
C ARG A 67 -16.31 1.54 3.29
N ALA A 68 -15.15 1.00 3.68
CA ALA A 68 -14.76 0.87 5.08
C ALA A 68 -14.65 2.24 5.76
N HIS A 69 -14.02 3.22 5.11
CA HIS A 69 -13.89 4.58 5.64
C HIS A 69 -15.23 5.29 5.80
N LEU A 70 -16.11 5.17 4.80
CA LEU A 70 -17.44 5.77 4.85
C LEU A 70 -18.23 5.20 6.03
N ALA A 71 -18.12 3.91 6.32
CA ALA A 71 -18.77 3.29 7.45
C ALA A 71 -18.16 3.72 8.80
N LEU A 72 -16.82 3.69 8.93
CA LEU A 72 -16.07 4.14 10.11
C LEU A 72 -16.39 5.60 10.51
N THR A 73 -16.70 6.45 9.54
CA THR A 73 -16.94 7.88 9.79
C THR A 73 -18.41 8.22 9.95
N GLY A 74 -19.31 7.22 9.97
CA GLY A 74 -20.75 7.45 10.03
C GLY A 74 -21.26 8.17 8.77
N LYS A 75 -20.68 7.86 7.61
CA LYS A 75 -20.99 8.42 6.28
C LYS A 75 -20.71 9.93 6.14
N ARG A 76 -19.79 10.45 6.96
CA ARG A 76 -19.42 11.89 6.96
C ARG A 76 -18.21 12.20 6.07
N GLU A 77 -17.37 11.22 5.79
CA GLU A 77 -16.11 11.42 5.10
C GLU A 77 -15.88 10.37 4.02
N THR A 78 -15.41 10.81 2.86
CA THR A 78 -15.05 9.94 1.73
C THR A 78 -13.54 9.87 1.61
N LEU A 79 -12.99 8.65 1.61
CA LEU A 79 -11.57 8.38 1.37
C LEU A 79 -11.34 8.08 -0.12
N THR A 80 -10.35 8.74 -0.70
CA THR A 80 -9.90 8.55 -2.09
C THR A 80 -8.41 8.23 -2.09
N LEU A 81 -7.99 7.24 -2.88
CA LEU A 81 -6.59 6.83 -3.00
C LEU A 81 -6.02 7.42 -4.31
N ARG A 82 -4.97 8.23 -4.21
CA ARG A 82 -4.29 8.80 -5.38
C ARG A 82 -2.90 8.22 -5.54
N TYR A 83 -2.76 7.28 -6.48
CA TYR A 83 -1.47 6.78 -6.91
C TYR A 83 -0.81 7.77 -7.88
N GLN A 84 0.39 8.22 -7.54
CA GLN A 84 1.20 9.14 -8.32
C GLN A 84 2.45 8.39 -8.77
N PRO A 85 2.42 7.73 -9.93
CA PRO A 85 3.59 7.06 -10.43
C PRO A 85 4.63 8.10 -10.88
N SER A 86 5.91 7.78 -10.69
CA SER A 86 7.01 8.58 -11.27
C SER A 86 7.03 8.56 -12.79
N PHE A 87 6.29 7.61 -13.36
CA PHE A 87 6.11 7.37 -14.78
C PHE A 87 4.64 7.08 -15.06
N THR A 88 3.98 7.93 -15.85
CA THR A 88 2.61 7.67 -16.30
C THR A 88 2.66 7.11 -17.73
N PRO A 89 2.58 5.78 -17.92
CA PRO A 89 2.40 5.23 -19.25
C PRO A 89 1.06 5.70 -19.81
N THR A 90 1.03 6.14 -21.06
CA THR A 90 -0.20 6.55 -21.76
C THR A 90 -0.58 5.50 -22.80
N PHE A 91 -1.88 5.39 -23.10
CA PHE A 91 -2.37 4.43 -24.10
C PHE A 91 -1.85 4.72 -25.52
N GLU A 92 -1.69 6.01 -25.85
CA GLU A 92 -1.16 6.46 -27.14
C GLU A 92 0.38 6.44 -27.20
N GLY A 93 1.07 6.20 -26.09
CA GLY A 93 2.54 6.14 -26.02
C GLY A 93 3.26 7.47 -26.28
N ASN A 94 2.52 8.58 -26.35
CA ASN A 94 3.03 9.93 -26.62
C ASN A 94 3.31 10.76 -25.36
N GLY A 95 3.05 10.23 -24.16
CA GLY A 95 3.21 10.95 -22.90
C GLY A 95 2.22 12.12 -22.71
N GLN A 96 1.21 12.27 -23.58
CA GLN A 96 0.13 13.24 -23.37
C GLN A 96 -0.93 12.61 -22.47
N LEU A 97 -1.07 13.16 -21.26
CA LEU A 97 -2.26 12.98 -20.44
C LEU A 97 -3.47 13.41 -21.28
N SER A 98 -4.47 12.54 -21.44
CA SER A 98 -5.76 12.99 -21.93
C SER A 98 -6.25 14.07 -20.98
N PHE A 99 -6.36 15.30 -21.49
CA PHE A 99 -6.85 16.44 -20.73
C PHE A 99 -8.19 16.08 -20.07
N ASP A 100 -8.31 16.40 -18.78
CA ASP A 100 -9.56 16.52 -18.00
C ASP A 100 -10.02 15.42 -17.03
N ALA A 101 -9.16 14.51 -16.57
CA ALA A 101 -9.41 13.86 -15.27
C ALA A 101 -8.17 13.22 -14.64
N VAL A 102 -7.67 13.85 -13.58
CA VAL A 102 -6.82 13.19 -12.58
C VAL A 102 -7.59 11.99 -12.02
N GLY A 103 -7.26 10.78 -12.47
CA GLY A 103 -7.87 9.53 -11.97
C GLY A 103 -8.50 8.61 -13.03
N LEU A 104 -8.80 9.09 -14.24
CA LEU A 104 -9.46 8.25 -15.26
C LEU A 104 -8.54 7.18 -15.88
N ASP A 105 -7.23 7.41 -15.92
CA ASP A 105 -6.25 6.44 -16.44
C ASP A 105 -5.90 5.31 -15.46
N LEU A 106 -6.17 5.44 -14.16
CA LEU A 106 -6.04 4.32 -13.20
C LEU A 106 -7.07 3.21 -13.47
N HIS A 107 -8.13 3.50 -14.22
CA HIS A 107 -9.19 2.55 -14.55
C HIS A 107 -8.88 1.69 -15.78
N ARG A 108 -7.80 1.94 -16.52
CA ARG A 108 -7.40 1.09 -17.65
C ARG A 108 -6.20 0.23 -17.28
N GLU A 109 -6.42 -1.08 -17.26
CA GLU A 109 -5.37 -2.06 -17.02
C GLU A 109 -4.34 -2.02 -18.14
N LEU A 110 -3.13 -1.54 -17.82
CA LEU A 110 -1.98 -1.67 -18.69
C LEU A 110 -1.21 -2.94 -18.31
N THR A 111 -0.98 -3.77 -19.31
CA THR A 111 -0.15 -4.97 -19.17
C THR A 111 1.33 -4.59 -19.08
N PRO A 112 2.18 -5.41 -18.46
CA PRO A 112 3.63 -5.18 -18.45
C PRO A 112 4.20 -4.95 -19.86
N GLU A 113 3.68 -5.65 -20.86
CA GLU A 113 4.08 -5.57 -22.26
C GLU A 113 3.75 -4.20 -22.89
N GLN A 114 2.70 -3.52 -22.44
CA GLN A 114 2.35 -2.16 -22.86
C GLN A 114 3.16 -1.08 -22.12
N ILE A 115 3.56 -1.34 -20.86
CA ILE A 115 4.32 -0.41 -20.02
C ILE A 115 5.81 -0.42 -20.40
N ALA A 116 6.37 -1.59 -20.65
CA ALA A 116 7.79 -1.80 -20.90
C ALA A 116 8.41 -0.89 -21.98
N PRO A 117 7.85 -0.78 -23.22
CA PRO A 117 8.46 0.05 -24.26
C PRO A 117 8.49 1.53 -23.88
N GLN A 118 7.42 2.03 -23.25
CA GLN A 118 7.31 3.43 -22.85
C GLN A 118 8.29 3.76 -21.72
N LEU A 119 8.45 2.85 -20.75
CA LEU A 119 9.44 2.99 -19.69
C LEU A 119 10.87 2.96 -20.23
N ALA A 120 11.16 2.08 -21.20
CA ALA A 120 12.47 2.03 -21.84
C ALA A 120 12.80 3.35 -22.57
N ASP A 121 11.83 3.95 -23.25
CA ASP A 121 12.03 5.23 -23.93
C ASP A 121 12.20 6.39 -22.95
N GLN A 122 11.46 6.39 -21.83
CA GLN A 122 11.67 7.36 -20.75
C GLN A 122 13.08 7.26 -20.15
N LEU A 123 13.58 6.05 -19.86
CA LEU A 123 14.94 5.85 -19.35
C LEU A 123 16.02 6.34 -20.31
N LYS A 124 15.80 6.19 -21.63
CA LYS A 124 16.70 6.74 -22.66
C LYS A 124 16.65 8.27 -22.67
N ALA A 125 15.45 8.85 -22.62
CA ALA A 125 15.26 10.30 -22.63
C ALA A 125 15.91 10.99 -21.41
N GLU A 126 15.81 10.38 -20.23
CA GLU A 126 16.40 10.92 -19.00
C GLU A 126 17.86 10.51 -18.74
N ARG A 127 18.48 9.74 -19.65
CA ARG A 127 19.79 9.10 -19.43
C ARG A 127 20.86 10.08 -18.98
N GLN A 128 20.99 11.22 -19.68
CA GLN A 128 22.01 12.22 -19.36
C GLN A 128 21.81 12.82 -17.97
N LEU A 129 20.56 13.10 -17.60
CA LEU A 129 20.23 13.62 -16.28
C LEU A 129 20.46 12.58 -15.18
N SER A 130 20.13 11.31 -15.44
CA SER A 130 20.39 10.19 -14.52
C SER A 130 21.89 10.00 -14.28
N ILE A 131 22.72 10.10 -15.33
CA ILE A 131 24.18 10.06 -15.22
C ILE A 131 24.67 11.24 -14.38
N ALA A 132 24.27 12.46 -14.72
CA ALA A 132 24.70 13.67 -14.02
C ALA A 132 24.34 13.65 -12.52
N ARG A 133 23.20 13.04 -12.15
CA ARG A 133 22.76 12.91 -10.76
C ARG A 133 23.26 11.63 -10.07
N GLY A 134 23.82 10.68 -10.81
CA GLY A 134 24.28 9.38 -10.28
C GLY A 134 23.15 8.50 -9.73
N VAL A 135 21.90 8.75 -10.12
CA VAL A 135 20.72 8.03 -9.62
C VAL A 135 19.68 7.82 -10.72
N THR A 136 18.97 6.70 -10.65
CA THR A 136 17.78 6.43 -11.45
C THR A 136 16.65 7.37 -11.03
N LEU A 137 16.03 8.03 -12.01
CA LEU A 137 15.03 9.07 -11.78
C LEU A 137 13.60 8.55 -12.01
N THR A 138 13.44 7.62 -12.94
CA THR A 138 12.15 7.00 -13.24
C THR A 138 12.05 5.55 -12.75
N GLY A 139 10.90 5.18 -12.18
CA GLY A 139 10.53 3.80 -11.87
C GLY A 139 9.84 3.65 -10.50
N PRO A 140 9.32 2.45 -10.18
CA PRO A 140 8.40 2.26 -9.05
C PRO A 140 8.96 2.62 -7.67
N HIS A 141 10.28 2.69 -7.48
CA HIS A 141 10.89 3.20 -6.23
C HIS A 141 10.62 4.68 -5.95
N ARG A 142 10.06 5.42 -6.91
CA ARG A 142 9.78 6.87 -6.81
C ARG A 142 8.30 7.19 -6.78
N ASP A 143 7.43 6.17 -6.84
CA ASP A 143 6.00 6.40 -6.83
C ASP A 143 5.51 6.81 -5.43
N GLU A 144 4.43 7.59 -5.39
CA GLU A 144 3.76 7.97 -4.16
C GLU A 144 2.31 7.45 -4.15
N LEU A 145 1.82 7.04 -2.98
CA LEU A 145 0.40 6.85 -2.73
C LEU A 145 -0.05 7.92 -1.74
N ARG A 146 -0.99 8.75 -2.17
CA ARG A 146 -1.57 9.82 -1.34
C ARG A 146 -3.00 9.49 -0.97
N LEU A 147 -3.38 9.81 0.25
CA LEU A 147 -4.72 9.60 0.78
C LEU A 147 -5.42 10.95 0.88
N PHE A 148 -6.64 11.02 0.35
CA PHE A 148 -7.46 12.22 0.39
C PHE A 148 -8.75 11.93 1.15
N ILE A 149 -9.10 12.79 2.09
CA ILE A 149 -10.41 12.79 2.75
C ILE A 149 -11.16 14.03 2.31
N ASN A 150 -12.33 13.85 1.68
CA ASN A 150 -13.14 14.95 1.14
C ASN A 150 -12.29 15.92 0.29
N GLU A 151 -11.50 15.39 -0.64
CA GLU A 151 -10.59 16.15 -1.52
C GLU A 151 -9.39 16.83 -0.84
N ARG A 152 -9.18 16.61 0.47
CA ARG A 152 -8.05 17.16 1.22
C ARG A 152 -6.98 16.11 1.48
N ASP A 153 -5.72 16.44 1.15
CA ASP A 153 -4.57 15.56 1.38
C ASP A 153 -4.37 15.33 2.90
N VAL A 154 -4.51 14.07 3.31
CA VAL A 154 -4.43 13.65 4.72
C VAL A 154 -3.01 13.79 5.26
N GLY A 155 -1.99 13.53 4.43
CA GLY A 155 -0.60 13.60 4.85
C GLY A 155 -0.15 15.02 5.16
N LEU A 156 -0.68 16.01 4.45
CA LEU A 156 -0.33 17.42 4.62
C LEU A 156 -1.23 18.15 5.61
N TYR A 157 -2.52 17.81 5.63
CA TYR A 157 -3.52 18.63 6.34
C TYR A 157 -4.49 17.83 7.20
N GLY A 158 -4.40 16.50 7.20
CA GLY A 158 -5.27 15.65 7.99
C GLY A 158 -5.00 15.78 9.48
N SER A 159 -6.06 15.73 10.28
CA SER A 159 -5.89 15.53 11.72
C SER A 159 -5.32 14.14 12.01
N ARG A 160 -4.72 13.94 13.20
CA ARG A 160 -4.22 12.62 13.61
C ARG A 160 -5.31 11.54 13.59
N GLY A 161 -6.53 11.89 14.02
CA GLY A 161 -7.67 10.96 13.99
C GLY A 161 -8.11 10.59 12.57
N GLN A 162 -8.06 11.54 11.62
CA GLN A 162 -8.32 11.27 10.20
C GLN A 162 -7.26 10.35 9.59
N ALA A 163 -5.98 10.60 9.86
CA ALA A 163 -4.90 9.72 9.41
C ALA A 163 -5.07 8.29 9.93
N ARG A 164 -5.35 8.13 11.22
CA ARG A 164 -5.60 6.83 11.86
C ARG A 164 -6.82 6.11 11.24
N THR A 165 -7.91 6.84 11.01
CA THR A 165 -9.13 6.28 10.41
C THR A 165 -8.92 5.86 8.95
N ALA A 166 -8.16 6.64 8.18
CA ALA A 166 -7.78 6.28 6.82
C ALA A 166 -6.93 5.01 6.79
N VAL A 167 -5.93 4.89 7.67
CA VAL A 167 -5.10 3.69 7.79
C VAL A 167 -5.94 2.48 8.22
N MET A 168 -6.85 2.63 9.18
CA MET A 168 -7.77 1.57 9.59
C MET A 168 -8.64 1.10 8.41
N ALA A 169 -9.20 2.03 7.64
CA ALA A 169 -9.98 1.69 6.46
C ALA A 169 -9.16 0.91 5.42
N LEU A 170 -7.89 1.29 5.20
CA LEU A 170 -6.98 0.54 4.34
C LEU A 170 -6.70 -0.87 4.86
N LYS A 171 -6.52 -1.05 6.18
CA LYS A 171 -6.28 -2.38 6.78
C LYS A 171 -7.50 -3.28 6.71
N LEU A 172 -8.70 -2.74 6.90
CA LEU A 172 -9.94 -3.49 6.69
C LEU A 172 -10.14 -3.86 5.21
N ALA A 173 -9.79 -2.95 4.29
CA ALA A 173 -9.82 -3.24 2.86
C ALA A 173 -8.80 -4.31 2.45
N GLU A 174 -7.59 -4.25 3.01
CA GLU A 174 -6.53 -5.26 2.82
C GLU A 174 -7.01 -6.63 3.32
N LEU A 175 -7.64 -6.68 4.50
CA LEU A 175 -8.21 -7.89 5.09
C LEU A 175 -9.26 -8.54 4.17
N GLU A 176 -10.19 -7.74 3.64
CA GLU A 176 -11.21 -8.19 2.69
C GLU A 176 -10.60 -8.68 1.38
N TRP A 177 -9.64 -7.93 0.83
CA TRP A 177 -8.95 -8.27 -0.40
C TRP A 177 -8.19 -9.58 -0.29
N MET A 178 -7.47 -9.78 0.82
CA MET A 178 -6.75 -11.03 1.10
C MET A 178 -7.71 -12.23 1.14
N ARG A 179 -8.85 -12.08 1.82
CA ARG A 179 -9.88 -13.13 1.86
C ARG A 179 -10.40 -13.48 0.47
N GLU A 180 -10.69 -12.49 -0.36
CA GLU A 180 -11.18 -12.72 -1.72
C GLU A 180 -10.16 -13.45 -2.61
N ARG A 181 -8.86 -13.22 -2.37
CA ARG A 181 -7.76 -13.83 -3.15
C ARG A 181 -7.34 -15.21 -2.63
N ILE A 182 -7.35 -15.42 -1.32
CA ILE A 182 -6.82 -16.64 -0.68
C ILE A 182 -7.97 -17.64 -0.39
N GLY A 183 -9.20 -17.15 -0.24
CA GLY A 183 -10.40 -17.95 0.07
C GLY A 183 -10.67 -18.12 1.57
N GLU A 184 -9.79 -17.62 2.42
CA GLU A 184 -9.90 -17.66 3.88
C GLU A 184 -9.50 -16.32 4.50
N TRP A 185 -10.00 -16.03 5.71
CA TRP A 185 -9.61 -14.82 6.43
C TRP A 185 -8.20 -14.96 7.01
N PRO A 186 -7.31 -13.96 6.83
CA PRO A 186 -6.03 -13.98 7.51
C PRO A 186 -6.19 -13.56 8.97
N VAL A 187 -5.26 -14.01 9.82
CA VAL A 187 -5.19 -13.59 11.23
C VAL A 187 -4.98 -12.08 11.30
N LEU A 188 -5.84 -11.39 12.03
CA LEU A 188 -5.76 -9.95 12.22
C LEU A 188 -5.02 -9.62 13.52
N LEU A 189 -4.00 -8.78 13.44
CA LEU A 189 -3.23 -8.30 14.59
C LEU A 189 -3.50 -6.81 14.78
N LEU A 190 -3.98 -6.40 15.95
CA LEU A 190 -4.26 -5.00 16.28
C LEU A 190 -3.48 -4.61 17.53
N ASP A 191 -2.45 -3.79 17.35
CA ASP A 191 -1.60 -3.33 18.44
C ASP A 191 -2.05 -1.95 18.95
N GLU A 192 -2.68 -1.89 20.13
CA GLU A 192 -3.26 -0.71 20.80
C GLU A 192 -4.26 0.12 19.96
N VAL A 193 -4.62 -0.34 18.76
CA VAL A 193 -5.42 0.44 17.83
C VAL A 193 -6.84 0.69 18.35
N VAL A 194 -7.38 -0.24 19.15
CA VAL A 194 -8.75 -0.17 19.65
C VAL A 194 -8.92 0.95 20.69
N ALA A 195 -7.95 1.13 21.58
CA ALA A 195 -7.95 2.18 22.61
C ALA A 195 -7.81 3.58 21.99
N GLU A 196 -7.21 3.65 20.81
CA GLU A 196 -6.98 4.88 20.06
C GLU A 196 -8.21 5.37 19.26
N LEU A 197 -9.30 4.61 19.23
CA LEU A 197 -10.53 4.93 18.50
C LEU A 197 -11.60 5.50 19.44
N ASP A 198 -12.39 6.43 18.91
CA ASP A 198 -13.63 6.84 19.55
C ASP A 198 -14.67 5.70 19.55
N ALA A 199 -15.70 5.85 20.39
CA ALA A 199 -16.68 4.79 20.66
C ALA A 199 -17.37 4.26 19.39
N ASP A 200 -17.73 5.15 18.46
CA ASP A 200 -18.42 4.77 17.22
C ASP A 200 -17.50 3.94 16.31
N ARG A 201 -16.25 4.42 16.11
CA ARG A 201 -15.25 3.71 15.30
C ARG A 201 -14.85 2.37 15.90
N ARG A 202 -14.71 2.33 17.23
CA ARG A 202 -14.41 1.10 17.97
C ARG A 202 -15.52 0.07 17.79
N ALA A 203 -16.78 0.46 18.00
CA ALA A 203 -17.92 -0.43 17.80
C ALA A 203 -17.95 -1.00 16.37
N PHE A 204 -17.73 -0.17 15.36
CA PHE A 204 -17.66 -0.61 13.97
C PHE A 204 -16.53 -1.62 13.71
N LEU A 205 -15.32 -1.35 14.23
CA LEU A 205 -14.19 -2.26 14.10
C LEU A 205 -14.51 -3.62 14.73
N LEU A 206 -15.02 -3.62 15.96
CA LEU A 206 -15.35 -4.83 16.71
C LEU A 206 -16.45 -5.65 15.99
N GLU A 207 -17.50 -5.00 15.49
CA GLU A 207 -18.54 -5.66 14.69
C GLU A 207 -17.98 -6.31 13.42
N ARG A 208 -17.02 -5.67 12.76
CA ARG A 208 -16.45 -6.16 11.50
C ARG A 208 -15.57 -7.39 11.69
N VAL A 209 -14.89 -7.50 12.84
CA VAL A 209 -13.95 -8.59 13.14
C VAL A 209 -14.61 -9.74 13.90
N ASP A 210 -15.63 -9.45 14.70
CA ASP A 210 -16.34 -10.45 15.51
C ASP A 210 -16.96 -11.54 14.64
N GLY A 211 -16.55 -12.78 14.88
CA GLY A 211 -16.96 -13.97 14.11
C GLY A 211 -16.46 -14.02 12.65
N ALA A 212 -15.81 -12.97 12.14
CA ALA A 212 -15.31 -12.92 10.78
C ALA A 212 -13.88 -13.46 10.68
N THR A 213 -12.98 -13.06 11.58
CA THR A 213 -11.56 -13.47 11.54
C THR A 213 -11.00 -13.72 12.94
N GLN A 214 -10.00 -14.60 13.04
CA GLN A 214 -9.21 -14.75 14.25
C GLN A 214 -8.41 -13.45 14.48
N THR A 215 -8.69 -12.76 15.58
CA THR A 215 -8.09 -11.47 15.89
C THR A 215 -7.32 -11.51 17.21
N LEU A 216 -6.08 -11.04 17.19
CA LEU A 216 -5.29 -10.76 18.39
C LEU A 216 -5.24 -9.24 18.60
N MET A 217 -5.62 -8.80 19.79
CA MET A 217 -5.64 -7.37 20.14
C MET A 217 -4.80 -7.14 21.40
N THR A 218 -4.08 -6.02 21.45
CA THR A 218 -3.44 -5.52 22.67
C THR A 218 -4.20 -4.29 23.18
N THR A 219 -4.31 -4.17 24.50
CA THR A 219 -4.94 -3.03 25.16
C THR A 219 -4.44 -2.92 26.60
N THR A 220 -4.38 -1.70 27.14
CA THR A 220 -4.18 -1.43 28.57
C THR A 220 -5.49 -1.26 29.33
N GLU A 221 -6.61 -1.13 28.62
CA GLU A 221 -7.93 -0.79 29.15
C GLU A 221 -8.95 -1.80 28.64
N LEU A 222 -9.54 -2.60 29.54
CA LEU A 222 -10.51 -3.66 29.16
C LEU A 222 -11.95 -3.12 29.07
N ASP A 223 -12.23 -2.01 29.75
CA ASP A 223 -13.55 -1.34 29.80
C ASP A 223 -13.96 -0.70 28.47
N ILE A 224 -13.04 -0.59 27.52
CA ILE A 224 -13.34 -0.15 26.15
C ILE A 224 -14.15 -1.21 25.36
N PHE A 225 -14.10 -2.48 25.77
CA PHE A 225 -14.81 -3.57 25.11
C PHE A 225 -16.17 -3.82 25.75
N THR A 226 -17.15 -4.23 24.94
CA THR A 226 -18.47 -4.58 25.48
C THR A 226 -18.41 -5.93 26.20
N PRO A 227 -19.23 -6.15 27.25
CA PRO A 227 -19.31 -7.45 27.92
C PRO A 227 -19.63 -8.59 26.96
N GLU A 228 -20.45 -8.34 25.95
CA GLU A 228 -20.79 -9.33 24.92
C GLU A 228 -19.55 -9.73 24.12
N PHE A 229 -18.71 -8.77 23.73
CA PHE A 229 -17.47 -9.05 23.01
C PHE A 229 -16.48 -9.83 23.89
N LEU A 230 -16.29 -9.39 25.13
CA LEU A 230 -15.40 -10.04 26.09
C LEU A 230 -15.83 -11.49 26.40
N SER A 231 -17.13 -11.78 26.46
CA SER A 231 -17.62 -13.15 26.68
C SER A 231 -17.24 -14.15 25.58
N ARG A 232 -16.91 -13.66 24.39
CA ARG A 232 -16.45 -14.45 23.24
C ARG A 232 -14.93 -14.41 23.05
N ALA A 233 -14.24 -13.56 23.80
CA ALA A 233 -12.80 -13.41 23.73
C ALA A 233 -12.09 -14.32 24.76
N THR A 234 -10.87 -14.71 24.44
CA THR A 234 -9.94 -15.22 25.46
C THR A 234 -9.04 -14.05 25.86
N VAL A 235 -9.03 -13.71 27.15
CA VAL A 235 -8.23 -12.61 27.67
C VAL A 235 -6.96 -13.17 28.29
N TRP A 236 -5.82 -12.55 27.96
CA TRP A 236 -4.53 -12.85 28.54
C TRP A 236 -3.92 -11.58 29.13
N HIS A 237 -3.35 -11.71 30.33
CA HIS A 237 -2.58 -10.68 31.00
C HIS A 237 -1.09 -10.86 30.70
N VAL A 238 -0.44 -9.78 30.26
CA VAL A 238 1.00 -9.77 29.99
C VAL A 238 1.71 -8.94 31.05
N HIS A 239 2.62 -9.56 31.80
CA HIS A 239 3.38 -8.90 32.86
C HIS A 239 4.80 -9.48 32.91
N GLU A 240 5.82 -8.61 32.95
CA GLU A 240 7.25 -9.00 32.98
C GLU A 240 7.66 -10.02 31.88
N GLY A 241 7.03 -9.94 30.70
CA GLY A 241 7.28 -10.88 29.60
C GLY A 241 6.61 -12.25 29.75
N GLN A 242 5.77 -12.44 30.77
CA GLN A 242 4.95 -13.65 30.98
C GLN A 242 3.50 -13.40 30.56
N ILE A 243 2.86 -14.42 30.00
CA ILE A 243 1.48 -14.38 29.51
C ILE A 243 0.64 -15.33 30.37
N GLU A 244 -0.36 -14.81 31.08
CA GLU A 244 -1.25 -15.58 31.93
C GLU A 244 -2.70 -15.43 31.47
N PRO A 245 -3.49 -16.51 31.34
CA PRO A 245 -4.91 -16.39 31.01
C PRO A 245 -5.68 -15.73 32.16
N GLU A 246 -6.59 -14.82 31.83
CA GLU A 246 -7.55 -14.32 32.80
C GLU A 246 -8.49 -15.46 33.20
N GLY A 247 -8.59 -15.73 34.52
CA GLY A 247 -9.43 -16.80 35.03
C GLY A 247 -10.86 -16.66 34.53
N ASN A 248 -11.41 -17.71 33.94
CA ASN A 248 -12.71 -17.68 33.29
C ASN A 248 -13.81 -17.26 34.30
N PRO A 249 -14.49 -16.10 34.13
CA PRO A 249 -15.53 -15.67 35.06
C PRO A 249 -16.79 -16.56 35.00
N ALA A 250 -16.89 -17.51 34.06
CA ALA A 250 -18.02 -18.42 33.90
C ALA A 250 -17.98 -19.67 34.82
N GLN A 251 -17.16 -19.70 35.88
CA GLN A 251 -17.09 -20.82 36.84
C GLN A 251 -17.30 -20.43 38.32
N SER A 252 -18.04 -19.35 38.60
CA SER A 252 -18.46 -18.97 39.95
C SER A 252 -19.92 -18.59 40.03
#